data_AF-A0A913X8Y3-F1
#
_entry.id   AF-A0A913X8Y3-F1
#
_cell.length_a   1.000
_cell.length_b   1.000
_cell.length_c   1.000
_cell.angle_alpha   90.00
_cell.angle_beta   90.00
_cell.angle_gamma   90.00
#
_symmetry.space_group_name_H-M   'P 1'
#
loop_
_entity.id
_entity.type
_entity.pdbx_description
1 polymer ?
#
loop_
_entity_poly.entity_id
_entity_poly.type
_entity_poly.pdbx_seq_one_letter_code
_entity_poly.pdbx_strand_id
1 'polypeptide(L)'
;MAEIQVYISSISSSQEIKKNQHRIRDILGDNFRGQLSSVTYIDIATDSKQKDKMREIVGDPKALPPQICKGNEYLGDYMAFDNAVEDGDIKGFLKL
;
A
#
# COMPACT_ATOMS: atom_id res chain seq x y z
N MET A 1 11.37 8.71 -11.36
CA MET A 1 10.96 7.29 -11.40
C MET A 1 9.96 7.09 -10.27
N ALA A 2 8.76 6.61 -10.59
CA ALA A 2 7.69 6.45 -9.60
C ALA A 2 7.95 5.19 -8.76
N GLU A 3 8.26 5.37 -7.48
CA GLU A 3 8.39 4.28 -6.51
C GLU A 3 7.08 4.18 -5.72
N ILE A 4 6.38 3.05 -5.91
CA ILE A 4 5.18 2.76 -5.14
C ILE A 4 5.61 2.13 -3.83
N GLN A 5 5.11 2.67 -2.72
CA GLN A 5 5.41 2.24 -1.38
C GLN A 5 4.13 1.70 -0.75
N VAL A 6 4.16 0.44 -0.31
CA VAL A 6 3.03 -0.22 0.35
C VAL A 6 3.43 -0.48 1.79
N TYR A 7 2.78 0.21 2.72
CA TYR A 7 2.99 -0.01 4.15
C TYR A 7 2.19 -1.24 4.57
N ILE A 8 2.89 -2.20 5.18
CA ILE A 8 2.38 -3.51 5.58
C ILE A 8 2.76 -3.79 7.03
N SER A 9 2.11 -4.76 7.67
CA SER A 9 2.45 -5.21 9.02
C SER A 9 2.45 -6.72 9.09
N SER A 10 3.65 -7.29 9.13
CA SER A 10 3.93 -8.71 9.32
C SER A 10 3.38 -9.24 10.65
N ILE A 11 3.52 -8.44 11.72
CA ILE A 11 2.96 -8.75 13.04
C ILE A 11 1.59 -8.07 13.15
N SER A 12 0.56 -8.80 12.74
CA SER A 12 -0.84 -8.38 12.94
C SER A 12 -1.66 -9.56 13.45
N SER A 13 -2.49 -9.32 14.46
CA SER A 13 -3.47 -10.29 14.96
C SER A 13 -4.75 -10.30 14.11
N SER A 14 -4.97 -9.28 13.28
CA SER A 14 -6.13 -9.21 12.40
C SER A 14 -5.90 -10.05 11.14
N GLN A 15 -6.76 -11.06 10.96
CA GLN A 15 -6.75 -11.90 9.76
C GLN A 15 -7.12 -11.11 8.50
N GLU A 16 -8.01 -10.13 8.63
CA GLU A 16 -8.43 -9.27 7.52
C GLU A 16 -7.25 -8.46 6.98
N ILE A 17 -6.50 -7.81 7.87
CA ILE A 17 -5.30 -7.04 7.51
C ILE A 17 -4.29 -7.93 6.77
N LYS A 18 -4.10 -9.19 7.19
CA LYS A 18 -3.21 -10.14 6.48
C LYS A 18 -3.72 -10.49 5.09
N LYS A 19 -5.02 -10.76 4.93
CA LYS A 19 -5.64 -11.06 3.63
C LYS A 19 -5.51 -9.87 2.67
N ASN A 20 -5.79 -8.67 3.15
CA ASN A 20 -5.71 -7.43 2.36
C ASN A 20 -4.28 -7.17 1.87
N GLN A 21 -3.28 -7.30 2.76
CA GLN A 21 -1.87 -7.19 2.39
C GLN A 21 -1.46 -8.25 1.36
N HIS A 22 -1.87 -9.50 1.54
CA HIS A 22 -1.56 -10.58 0.61
C HIS A 22 -2.16 -10.32 -0.77
N ARG A 23 -3.41 -9.86 -0.83
CA ARG A 23 -4.09 -9.53 -2.09
C ARG A 23 -3.42 -8.38 -2.84
N ILE A 24 -3.05 -7.30 -2.15
CA ILE A 24 -2.28 -6.21 -2.77
C ILE A 24 -0.97 -6.74 -3.35
N ARG A 25 -0.27 -7.59 -2.61
CA ARG A 25 1.01 -8.17 -3.04
C ARG A 25 0.86 -9.09 -4.26
N ASP A 26 -0.21 -9.88 -4.32
CA ASP A 26 -0.52 -10.76 -5.45
C ASP A 26 -0.77 -9.97 -6.75
N ILE A 27 -1.49 -8.84 -6.63
CA ILE A 27 -1.86 -8.00 -7.79
C ILE A 27 -0.71 -7.08 -8.23
N LEU A 28 -0.04 -6.40 -7.29
CA LEU A 28 1.03 -5.45 -7.62
C LEU A 28 2.35 -6.16 -7.95
N GLY A 29 2.65 -7.26 -7.26
CA GLY A 29 3.96 -7.92 -7.34
C GLY A 29 5.11 -6.97 -7.01
N ASP A 30 6.29 -7.25 -7.57
CA ASP A 30 7.48 -6.39 -7.43
C ASP A 30 7.53 -5.27 -8.47
N ASN A 31 6.87 -5.47 -9.61
CA ASN A 31 6.87 -4.57 -10.75
C ASN A 31 5.57 -4.72 -11.55
N PHE A 32 4.48 -4.07 -11.13
CA PHE A 32 3.14 -4.19 -11.72
C PHE A 32 3.15 -4.32 -13.26
N ARG A 33 3.17 -5.58 -13.75
CA ARG A 33 3.28 -5.97 -15.16
C ARG A 33 4.34 -5.19 -15.97
N GLY A 34 5.48 -4.86 -15.35
CA GLY A 34 6.57 -4.08 -15.97
C GLY A 34 6.29 -2.59 -16.17
N GLN A 35 5.17 -2.06 -15.64
CA GLN A 35 4.81 -0.64 -15.73
C GLN A 35 5.39 0.18 -14.58
N LEU A 36 5.71 -0.47 -13.45
CA LEU A 36 6.40 0.14 -12.32
C LEU A 36 7.87 -0.23 -12.33
N SER A 37 8.72 0.74 -12.01
CA SER A 37 10.16 0.50 -11.84
C SER A 37 10.45 -0.36 -10.59
N SER A 38 9.72 -0.12 -9.50
CA SER A 38 9.81 -0.88 -8.26
C SER A 38 8.57 -0.65 -7.39
N VAL A 39 8.13 -1.72 -6.71
CA VAL A 39 7.17 -1.68 -5.60
C VAL A 39 7.92 -2.05 -4.31
N THR A 40 7.89 -1.16 -3.32
CA THR A 40 8.56 -1.37 -2.03
C THR A 40 7.53 -1.66 -0.95
N TYR A 41 7.66 -2.80 -0.30
CA TYR A 41 6.83 -3.18 0.84
C TYR A 41 7.54 -2.78 2.14
N ILE A 42 6.96 -1.83 2.87
CA ILE A 42 7.53 -1.29 4.10
C ILE A 42 6.82 -1.95 5.28
N ASP A 43 7.55 -2.77 6.04
CA ASP A 43 7.02 -3.37 7.26
C ASP A 43 7.06 -2.37 8.43
N ILE A 44 5.88 -2.03 8.95
CA ILE A 44 5.71 -1.11 10.09
C ILE A 44 5.49 -1.83 11.42
N ALA A 45 5.61 -3.15 11.44
CA ALA A 45 5.24 -3.95 12.61
C ALA A 45 6.21 -3.73 13.77
N THR A 46 7.50 -3.58 13.46
CA THR A 46 8.57 -3.29 14.43
C THR A 46 9.20 -1.91 14.23
N ASP A 47 8.92 -1.22 13.12
CA ASP A 47 9.43 0.11 12.82
C ASP A 47 8.41 1.21 13.14
N SER A 48 8.58 1.82 14.32
CA SER A 48 7.71 2.91 14.77
C SER A 48 7.82 4.17 13.91
N LYS A 49 9.01 4.46 13.35
CA LYS A 49 9.21 5.67 12.53
C LYS A 49 8.46 5.56 11.21
N GLN A 50 8.50 4.39 10.58
CA GLN A 50 7.77 4.13 9.34
C GLN A 50 6.26 4.11 9.57
N LYS A 51 5.80 3.64 10.74
CA LYS A 51 4.40 3.74 11.16
C LYS A 51 3.93 5.18 11.30
N ASP A 52 4.72 6.03 11.95
CA ASP A 52 4.39 7.45 12.11
C ASP A 52 4.40 8.17 10.76
N LYS A 53 5.38 7.87 9.89
CA LYS A 53 5.43 8.38 8.52
C LYS A 53 4.20 7.98 7.70
N MET A 54 3.76 6.72 7.79
CA MET A 54 2.52 6.27 7.12
C MET A 54 1.33 7.11 7.59
N ARG A 55 1.17 7.30 8.90
CA ARG A 55 0.07 8.07 9.49
C ARG A 55 0.10 9.55 9.13
N GLU A 56 1.30 10.14 9.04
CA GLU A 56 1.50 11.51 8.60
C GLU A 56 1.09 11.69 7.13
N ILE A 57 1.51 10.79 6.25
CA ILE A 57 1.15 10.81 4.81
C ILE A 57 -0.36 10.63 4.62
N VAL A 58 -0.97 9.72 5.37
CA VAL A 58 -2.43 9.49 5.34
C VAL A 58 -3.20 10.67 5.96
N GLY A 59 -2.59 11.38 6.92
CA GLY A 59 -3.25 12.41 7.72
C GLY A 59 -4.18 11.86 8.80
N ASP A 60 -4.10 10.55 9.10
CA ASP A 60 -4.88 9.89 10.15
C ASP A 60 -3.96 9.17 11.17
N PRO A 61 -3.93 9.61 12.44
CA PRO A 61 -3.14 8.97 13.49
C PRO A 61 -3.60 7.53 13.81
N LYS A 62 -4.80 7.14 13.37
CA LYS A 62 -5.36 5.80 13.56
C LYS A 62 -5.29 4.94 12.30
N ALA A 63 -4.65 5.42 11.22
CA ALA A 63 -4.47 4.66 10.00
C ALA A 63 -3.88 3.26 10.29
N LEU A 64 -4.51 2.25 9.70
CA LEU A 64 -4.11 0.85 9.78
C LEU A 64 -3.57 0.39 8.42
N PRO A 65 -2.56 -0.49 8.38
CA PRO A 65 -2.11 -1.09 7.14
C PRO A 65 -3.17 -2.08 6.58
N PRO A 66 -3.18 -2.32 5.26
CA PRO A 66 -2.24 -1.80 4.28
C PRO A 66 -2.58 -0.39 3.77
N GLN A 67 -1.55 0.42 3.50
CA GLN A 67 -1.67 1.77 2.94
C GLN A 67 -0.73 1.94 1.74
N ILE A 68 -1.22 2.51 0.64
CA ILE A 68 -0.48 2.62 -0.62
C ILE A 68 -0.14 4.10 -0.88
N CYS A 69 1.13 4.36 -1.16
CA CYS A 69 1.68 5.68 -1.39
C CYS A 69 2.57 5.69 -2.63
N LYS A 70 2.72 6.86 -3.24
CA LYS A 70 3.66 7.13 -4.33
C LYS A 70 4.63 8.21 -3.87
N GLY A 71 5.76 7.79 -3.33
CA GLY A 71 6.67 8.69 -2.60
C GLY A 71 5.97 9.30 -1.37
N ASN A 72 5.75 10.62 -1.39
CA ASN A 72 5.08 11.36 -0.31
C ASN A 72 3.57 11.55 -0.55
N GLU A 73 3.04 11.04 -1.65
CA GLU A 73 1.62 11.19 -1.99
C GLU A 73 0.83 9.94 -1.59
N TYR A 74 -0.23 10.14 -0.82
CA TYR A 74 -1.17 9.08 -0.48
C TYR A 74 -2.05 8.74 -1.68
N LEU A 75 -2.12 7.45 -2.05
CA LEU A 75 -2.99 6.97 -3.13
C LEU A 75 -4.30 6.40 -2.60
N GLY A 76 -4.23 5.63 -1.51
CA GLY A 76 -5.40 5.02 -0.90
C GLY A 76 -5.08 3.84 0.00
N ASP A 77 -6.12 3.34 0.66
CA ASP A 77 -6.10 2.14 1.48
C ASP A 77 -6.44 0.90 0.64
N TYR A 78 -6.64 -0.23 1.31
CA TYR A 78 -7.07 -1.46 0.65
C TYR A 78 -8.39 -1.29 -0.13
N MET A 79 -9.39 -0.61 0.42
CA MET A 79 -10.70 -0.51 -0.23
C MET A 79 -10.60 0.30 -1.53
N ALA A 80 -9.90 1.45 -1.50
CA ALA A 80 -9.67 2.24 -2.70
C ALA A 80 -8.91 1.46 -3.77
N PHE A 81 -7.93 0.65 -3.36
CA PHE A 81 -7.19 -0.22 -4.27
C PHE A 81 -8.06 -1.33 -4.86
N ASP A 82 -8.83 -2.05 -4.04
CA ASP A 82 -9.67 -3.16 -4.49
C ASP A 82 -10.76 -2.65 -5.45
N ASN A 83 -11.38 -1.50 -5.14
CA ASN A 83 -12.32 -0.86 -6.06
C ASN A 83 -11.66 -0.55 -7.42
N ALA A 84 -10.46 0.04 -7.44
CA ALA A 84 -9.75 0.31 -8.68
C ALA A 84 -9.37 -0.97 -9.45
N VAL A 85 -9.12 -2.08 -8.75
CA VAL A 85 -8.92 -3.41 -9.36
C VAL A 85 -10.21 -3.89 -10.02
N GLU A 86 -11.33 -3.81 -9.31
CA GLU A 86 -12.64 -4.24 -9.80
C GLU A 86 -13.12 -3.41 -10.99
N ASP A 87 -12.90 -2.08 -10.95
CA ASP A 87 -13.20 -1.16 -12.04
C ASP A 87 -12.21 -1.26 -13.22
N GLY A 88 -11.11 -2.00 -13.07
CA GLY A 88 -10.05 -2.11 -14.07
C GLY A 88 -9.19 -0.85 -14.23
N ASP A 89 -9.30 0.12 -13.32
CA ASP A 89 -8.57 1.40 -13.32
C ASP A 89 -7.42 1.45 -12.31
N ILE A 90 -6.73 0.32 -12.10
CA ILE A 90 -5.51 0.26 -11.27
C ILE A 90 -4.47 1.29 -11.75
N LYS A 91 -4.39 1.55 -13.05
CA LYS A 91 -3.44 2.52 -13.59
C LYS A 91 -3.77 3.94 -13.15
N GLY A 92 -5.04 4.35 -13.18
CA GLY A 92 -5.50 5.62 -12.65
C GLY A 92 -5.20 5.75 -11.16
N PHE A 93 -5.48 4.70 -10.38
CA PHE A 93 -5.15 4.64 -8.96
C PHE A 93 -3.64 4.83 -8.68
N LEU A 94 -2.78 4.15 -9.44
CA LEU A 94 -1.32 4.25 -9.33
C LEU A 94 -0.74 5.53 -9.97
N LYS A 95 -1.58 6.35 -10.60
CA LYS A 95 -1.23 7.54 -11.37
C LYS A 95 -0.16 7.24 -12.43
N LEU A 96 -0.35 6.16 -13.19
CA LEU A 96 0.54 5.68 -14.25
C LEU A 96 0.10 6.12 -15.64
#